data_AF-A0A955R0U1-F1
#
_entry.id   AF-A0A955R0U1-F1
#
_cell.length_a   1.000
_cell.length_b   1.000
_cell.length_c   1.000
_cell.angle_alpha   90.00
_cell.angle_beta   90.00
_cell.angle_gamma   90.00
#
_symmetry.space_group_name_H-M   'P 1'
#
loop_
_entity.id
_entity.type
_entity.pdbx_description
1 polymer ?
#
loop_
_entity_poly.entity_id
_entity_poly.type
_entity_poly.pdbx_seq_one_letter_code
_entity_poly.pdbx_strand_id
1 'polypeptide(L)' 'MILGKDDCPHTQKAREDYKKKCIPFLYVNVEKDPRAMEKLLDYTDGKYMVPVIVDVDKGDVIIGYTGEN' A
#
# COMPACT_ATOMS: atom_id res chain seq x y z
N MET A 1 6.28 0.11 3.17
CA MET A 1 5.00 -0.29 3.79
C MET A 1 3.92 -0.30 2.71
N ILE A 2 2.99 -1.25 2.72
CA ILE A 2 1.86 -1.34 1.80
C ILE A 2 0.58 -1.28 2.63
N LEU A 3 -0.16 -0.18 2.50
CA LEU A 3 -1.51 0.00 3.03
C LEU A 3 -2.48 -0.47 1.96
N GLY A 4 -3.32 -1.45 2.27
CA GLY A 4 -4.27 -1.97 1.28
C GLY A 4 -5.38 -2.77 1.93
N LYS A 5 -6.12 -3.52 1.12
CA LYS A 5 -7.13 -4.47 1.60
C LYS A 5 -6.93 -5.84 0.95
N ASP A 6 -7.41 -6.88 1.63
CA ASP A 6 -7.20 -8.27 1.20
C ASP A 6 -7.91 -8.55 -0.14
N ASP A 7 -9.09 -7.96 -0.36
CA ASP A 7 -9.92 -8.14 -1.55
C ASP A 7 -9.69 -7.06 -2.63
N CYS A 8 -8.44 -6.65 -2.84
CA CYS A 8 -8.07 -5.71 -3.89
C CYS A 8 -7.01 -6.31 -4.83
N PRO A 9 -7.33 -6.48 -6.13
CA PRO A 9 -6.36 -7.02 -7.10
C PRO A 9 -5.05 -6.24 -7.16
N HIS A 10 -5.12 -4.90 -7.08
CA HIS A 10 -3.93 -4.04 -7.07
C HIS A 10 -3.06 -4.25 -5.82
N THR A 11 -3.69 -4.45 -4.65
CA THR A 11 -2.98 -4.72 -3.39
C THR A 11 -2.30 -6.09 -3.44
N GLN A 12 -2.99 -7.11 -3.96
CA GLN A 12 -2.41 -8.44 -4.14
C GLN A 12 -1.23 -8.39 -5.11
N LYS A 13 -1.39 -7.72 -6.26
CA LYS A 13 -0.32 -7.54 -7.25
C LYS A 13 0.91 -6.84 -6.66
N ALA A 14 0.72 -5.78 -5.88
CA ALA A 14 1.83 -5.08 -5.20
C ALA A 14 2.58 -6.00 -4.24
N ARG A 15 1.86 -6.73 -3.38
CA ARG A 15 2.47 -7.67 -2.43
C ARG A 15 3.23 -8.79 -3.14
N GLU A 16 2.67 -9.33 -4.21
CA GLU A 16 3.32 -10.38 -5.00
C GLU A 16 4.58 -9.89 -5.71
N ASP A 17 4.53 -8.71 -6.33
CA ASP A 17 5.71 -8.14 -7.00
C ASP A 17 6.84 -7.87 -6.00
N TYR A 18 6.53 -7.29 -4.85
CA TYR A 18 7.53 -7.03 -3.81
C TYR A 18 8.14 -8.33 -3.28
N LYS A 19 7.32 -9.39 -3.11
CA LYS A 19 7.82 -10.74 -2.78
C LYS A 19 8.75 -11.27 -3.88
N LYS A 20 8.36 -11.18 -5.15
CA LYS A 20 9.15 -11.67 -6.30
C LYS A 20 10.48 -10.94 -6.44
N LYS A 21 10.49 -9.63 -6.19
CA LYS A 21 11.69 -8.77 -6.22
C LYS A 21 12.54 -8.89 -4.94
N CYS A 22 12.14 -9.73 -3.97
CA CYS A 22 12.78 -9.85 -2.66
C CYS A 22 12.90 -8.50 -1.91
N ILE A 23 11.97 -7.58 -2.15
CA ILE A 23 11.92 -6.29 -1.46
C ILE A 23 11.19 -6.51 -0.13
N PRO A 24 11.79 -6.21 1.03
CA PRO A 24 11.11 -6.33 2.31
C PRO A 24 9.96 -5.32 2.39
N PHE A 25 8.78 -5.77 2.85
CA PHE A 25 7.63 -4.89 3.06
C PHE A 25 6.80 -5.34 4.26
N LEU A 26 6.19 -4.35 4.92
CA LEU A 26 5.09 -4.55 5.85
C LEU A 26 3.78 -4.32 5.10
N TYR A 27 2.85 -5.27 5.18
CA TYR A 27 1.48 -5.11 4.69
C TYR A 27 0.54 -4.86 5.88
N VAL A 28 -0.32 -3.85 5.75
CA VAL A 28 -1.35 -3.54 6.74
C VAL A 28 -2.71 -3.46 6.03
N ASN A 29 -3.67 -4.25 6.51
CA ASN A 29 -5.04 -4.20 6.01
C ASN A 29 -5.78 -3.03 6.67
N VAL A 30 -6.12 -2.02 5.89
CA VAL A 30 -6.78 -0.78 6.36
C VAL A 30 -8.20 -1.00 6.86
N GLU A 31 -8.87 -2.07 6.46
CA GLU A 31 -10.21 -2.42 6.95
C GLU A 31 -10.16 -3.05 8.35
N LYS A 32 -9.00 -3.57 8.76
CA LYS A 32 -8.77 -4.24 10.05
C LYS A 32 -8.01 -3.36 11.05
N ASP A 33 -7.41 -2.26 10.59
CA ASP A 33 -6.65 -1.33 11.40
C ASP A 33 -7.09 0.13 11.13
N PRO A 34 -7.86 0.75 12.05
CA PRO A 34 -8.31 2.13 11.91
C PRO A 34 -7.18 3.15 11.78
N ARG A 35 -6.00 2.90 12.38
CA ARG A 35 -4.84 3.80 12.26
C ARG A 35 -4.22 3.70 10.87
N ALA A 36 -4.28 2.53 10.25
CA ALA A 36 -3.85 2.35 8.87
C ALA A 36 -4.81 3.02 7.88
N MET A 37 -6.11 3.01 8.18
CA MET A 37 -7.11 3.79 7.43
C MET A 37 -6.83 5.30 7.50
N GLU A 38 -6.60 5.83 8.71
CA GLU A 38 -6.28 7.25 8.91
C GLU A 38 -5.06 7.66 8.09
N LYS A 39 -3.96 6.90 8.20
CA LYS A 39 -2.74 7.13 7.39
C LYS A 39 -3.01 7.07 5.89
N LEU A 40 -3.83 6.12 5.44
CA LEU A 40 -4.18 6.02 4.02
C LEU A 40 -4.89 7.29 3.55
N LEU A 41 -5.85 7.79 4.33
CA LEU A 41 -6.58 9.03 4.03
C LEU A 41 -5.63 10.23 4.04
N ASP A 42 -4.70 10.31 4.98
CA ASP A 42 -3.69 11.38 5.02
C ASP A 42 -2.83 11.40 3.74
N TYR A 43 -2.41 10.23 3.25
CA TYR A 43 -1.58 10.13 2.04
C TYR A 43 -2.34 10.40 0.73
N THR A 44 -3.67 10.40 0.77
CA THR A 44 -4.52 10.40 -0.44
C THR A 44 -5.46 11.60 -0.50
N ASP A 45 -5.21 12.62 0.33
CA ASP A 45 -6.06 13.80 0.49
C ASP A 45 -7.52 13.42 0.81
N GLY A 46 -7.70 12.48 1.73
CA GLY A 46 -9.00 12.01 2.21
C GLY A 46 -9.70 11.01 1.28
N LYS A 47 -9.03 10.48 0.25
CA LYS A 47 -9.65 9.58 -0.73
C LYS A 47 -9.33 8.12 -0.43
N TYR A 48 -10.35 7.28 -0.35
CA TYR A 48 -10.12 5.84 -0.17
C TYR A 48 -9.53 5.19 -1.44
N MET A 49 -8.20 5.19 -1.57
CA MET A 49 -7.45 4.59 -2.68
C MET A 49 -6.45 3.56 -2.17
N VAL A 50 -6.49 2.35 -2.72
CA VAL A 50 -5.62 1.23 -2.35
C VAL A 50 -4.97 0.58 -3.59
N PRO A 51 -3.75 0.05 -3.47
CA PRO A 51 -2.86 0.16 -2.32
C PRO A 51 -2.17 1.54 -2.25
N VAL A 52 -1.76 1.97 -1.06
CA VAL A 52 -0.77 3.05 -0.88
C VAL A 52 0.54 2.42 -0.44
N ILE A 53 1.60 2.67 -1.18
CA ILE A 53 2.94 2.16 -0.91
C ILE A 53 3.80 3.31 -0.41
N VAL A 54 4.31 3.17 0.81
CA VAL A 54 5.16 4.16 1.47
C VAL A 54 6.57 3.60 1.58
N ASP A 55 7.53 4.22 0.91
CA ASP A 55 8.96 3.98 1.12
C ASP A 55 9.41 4.87 2.30
N VAL A 56 9.60 4.25 3.46
CA VAL A 56 9.93 4.96 4.70
C VAL A 56 11.34 5.52 4.67
N ASP A 57 12.25 4.86 3.95
CA ASP A 57 13.66 5.25 3.89
C ASP A 57 13.85 6.45 2.95
N LYS A 58 13.07 6.50 1.87
CA LYS A 58 13.11 7.60 0.89
C LYS A 58 12.12 8.72 1.16
N GLY A 59 11.10 8.46 1.99
CA GLY A 59 9.97 9.37 2.19
C GLY A 59 9.02 9.44 1.00
N ASP A 60 9.10 8.50 0.06
CA ASP A 60 8.28 8.46 -1.14
C ASP A 60 6.94 7.76 -0.88
N VAL A 61 5.87 8.30 -1.46
CA VAL A 61 4.52 7.73 -1.38
C VAL A 61 3.98 7.48 -2.79
N ILE A 62 3.57 6.25 -3.06
CA ILE A 62 2.98 5.83 -4.32
C ILE A 62 1.53 5.42 -4.05
N ILE A 63 0.60 6.05 -4.78
CA ILE A 63 -0.83 5.78 -4.68
C ILE A 63 -1.25 4.89 -5.85
N GLY A 64 -1.83 3.73 -5.54
CA GLY A 64 -2.16 2.71 -6.52
C GLY A 64 -0.95 1.87 -6.94
N TYR A 65 -1.22 0.75 -7.62
CA TYR A 65 -0.14 -0.09 -8.14
C TYR A 65 -0.61 -0.91 -9.36
N THR A 66 0.05 -0.70 -10.50
CA THR A 66 -0.22 -1.44 -11.75
C THR A 66 0.87 -2.46 -12.10
N GLY A 67 2.04 -2.40 -11.46
CA GLY A 67 3.13 -3.37 -11.67
C GLY A 67 3.95 -3.17 -12.94
N GLU A 68 3.92 -1.98 -13.53
CA GLU A 68 4.68 -1.62 -14.75
C GLU A 68 5.96 -0.80 -14.48
N ASN A 69 6.48 -0.80 -13.25
CA ASN A 69 7.77 -0.17 -12.91
C ASN A 69 8.93 -1.18 -12.91
#